data_AF-A0A8C5RP36-F1
#
_entry.id   AF-A0A8C5RP36-F1
#
_cell.length_a   1.000
_cell.length_b   1.000
_cell.length_c   1.000
_cell.angle_alpha   90.00
_cell.angle_beta   90.00
_cell.angle_gamma   90.00
#
_symmetry.space_group_name_H-M   'P 1'
#
loop_
_entity.id
_entity.type
_entity.pdbx_description
1 polymer ?
#
loop_
_entity_poly.entity_id
_entity_poly.type
_entity_poly.pdbx_seq_one_letter_code
_entity_poly.pdbx_strand_id
1 'polypeptide(L)'
;KQTENIKNNQAEYKQNLRLAKQIQNQWKTFGLDTAELVHYDVLLSYPNQSAPNYISITDDGGKEIFNSSLFEPPPEGYANISGVLPPYNAFSAQGEPQADLVYVNYGRTEDYFKLEREMGINCTGKILIARYGKIFRGNKVKNAMLAGAKGIILYSDPADYCAPGVKPYPDGWNLPRLGVQRGNVLNLNGAGDPLTPGYPAKDYMFRLEVNDGVGIPTIPVHPISYHDAEVLLRYAG
;
A
#
# COMPACT_ATOMS: atom_id res chain seq x y z
N LYS A 1 -0.82 12.19 0.30
CA LYS A 1 -2.27 12.33 0.62
C LYS A 1 -3.09 11.45 -0.34
N GLN A 2 -4.03 10.63 0.15
CA GLN A 2 -4.88 9.76 -0.69
C GLN A 2 -6.21 10.45 -0.98
N THR A 3 -6.70 10.37 -2.21
CA THR A 3 -8.01 10.91 -2.58
C THR A 3 -9.03 9.77 -2.51
N GLU A 4 -10.05 9.95 -1.68
CA GLU A 4 -11.24 9.12 -1.68
C GLU A 4 -12.15 9.66 -2.78
N ASN A 5 -12.34 8.88 -3.84
CA ASN A 5 -13.18 9.33 -4.94
C ASN A 5 -13.97 8.15 -5.50
N ILE A 6 -15.30 8.23 -5.35
CA ILE A 6 -16.30 7.31 -5.91
C ILE A 6 -16.49 7.55 -7.43
N LYS A 7 -15.62 8.30 -8.12
CA LYS A 7 -15.92 8.80 -9.48
C LYS A 7 -15.18 8.09 -10.61
N ASN A 8 -16.01 7.54 -11.51
CA ASN A 8 -15.85 6.91 -12.84
C ASN A 8 -14.91 7.59 -13.87
N ASN A 9 -14.07 8.56 -13.47
CA ASN A 9 -13.22 9.36 -14.37
C ASN A 9 -11.74 8.96 -14.37
N GLN A 10 -11.32 8.05 -13.50
CA GLN A 10 -9.97 7.50 -13.49
C GLN A 10 -9.69 6.72 -14.79
N ALA A 11 -8.52 6.91 -15.40
CA ALA A 11 -8.12 6.22 -16.63
C ALA A 11 -8.11 4.69 -16.45
N GLU A 12 -7.68 4.22 -15.27
CA GLU A 12 -7.72 2.81 -14.88
C GLU A 12 -9.13 2.24 -14.89
N TYR A 13 -10.10 2.96 -14.29
CA TYR A 13 -11.51 2.54 -14.30
C TYR A 13 -12.04 2.37 -15.72
N LYS A 14 -11.77 3.34 -16.61
CA LYS A 14 -12.21 3.28 -18.01
C LYS A 14 -11.61 2.09 -18.74
N GLN A 15 -10.32 1.79 -18.51
CA GLN A 15 -9.65 0.66 -19.12
C GLN A 15 -10.17 -0.68 -18.58
N ASN A 16 -10.38 -0.79 -17.27
CA ASN A 16 -10.96 -2.00 -16.65
C ASN A 16 -12.41 -2.24 -17.12
N LEU A 17 -13.23 -1.19 -17.25
CA LEU A 17 -14.57 -1.31 -17.79
C LEU A 17 -14.57 -1.75 -19.27
N ARG A 18 -13.62 -1.24 -20.07
CA ARG A 18 -13.43 -1.70 -21.45
C ARG A 18 -13.08 -3.19 -21.50
N LEU A 19 -12.16 -3.64 -20.64
CA LEU A 19 -11.78 -5.05 -20.55
C LEU A 19 -12.94 -5.93 -20.09
N ALA A 20 -13.72 -5.49 -19.11
CA ALA A 20 -14.91 -6.21 -18.65
C ALA A 20 -15.93 -6.42 -19.78
N LYS A 21 -16.19 -5.38 -20.59
CA LYS A 21 -17.03 -5.48 -21.79
C LYS A 21 -16.44 -6.42 -22.84
N GLN A 22 -15.12 -6.42 -23.02
CA GLN A 22 -14.45 -7.33 -23.94
C GLN A 22 -14.62 -8.79 -23.51
N ILE A 23 -14.41 -9.10 -22.23
CA ILE A 23 -14.59 -10.45 -21.67
C ILE A 23 -16.05 -10.89 -21.82
N GLN A 24 -17.01 -10.02 -21.47
CA GLN A 24 -18.42 -10.28 -21.65
C GLN A 24 -18.76 -10.68 -23.10
N ASN A 25 -18.23 -9.93 -24.08
CA ASN A 25 -18.44 -10.23 -25.49
C ASN A 25 -17.79 -11.54 -25.91
N GLN A 26 -16.55 -11.81 -25.47
CA GLN A 26 -15.86 -13.06 -25.76
C GLN A 26 -16.62 -14.27 -25.22
N TRP A 27 -17.13 -14.21 -23.98
CA TRP A 27 -17.92 -15.27 -23.37
C TRP A 27 -19.22 -15.57 -24.11
N LYS A 28 -19.94 -14.53 -24.57
CA LYS A 28 -21.11 -14.70 -25.43
C LYS A 28 -20.75 -15.39 -26.75
N THR A 29 -19.65 -14.97 -27.37
CA THR A 29 -19.17 -15.59 -28.62
C THR A 29 -18.75 -17.06 -28.42
N PHE A 30 -18.23 -17.42 -27.25
CA PHE A 30 -17.86 -18.80 -26.92
C PHE A 30 -19.06 -19.70 -26.59
N GLY A 31 -20.27 -19.14 -26.50
CA GLY A 31 -21.50 -19.90 -26.34
C GLY A 31 -22.00 -20.02 -24.89
N LEU A 32 -21.58 -19.14 -23.97
CA LEU A 32 -22.29 -19.02 -22.69
C LEU A 32 -23.70 -18.49 -22.92
N ASP A 33 -24.70 -19.13 -22.31
CA ASP A 33 -26.11 -18.72 -22.39
C ASP A 33 -26.31 -17.28 -21.90
N THR A 34 -25.61 -16.90 -20.82
CA THR A 34 -25.64 -15.55 -20.25
C THR A 34 -24.25 -15.07 -19.85
N ALA A 35 -24.02 -13.77 -20.05
CA ALA A 35 -22.84 -13.06 -19.55
C ALA A 35 -23.21 -11.60 -19.30
N GLU A 36 -23.21 -11.19 -18.04
CA GLU A 36 -23.72 -9.88 -17.59
C GLU A 36 -22.66 -9.10 -16.80
N LEU A 37 -22.75 -7.78 -16.86
CA LEU A 37 -21.94 -6.90 -16.03
C LEU A 37 -22.75 -6.51 -14.80
N VAL A 38 -22.33 -7.00 -13.64
CA VAL A 38 -22.90 -6.64 -12.35
C VAL A 38 -21.98 -5.61 -11.68
N HIS A 39 -22.49 -4.41 -11.42
CA HIS A 39 -21.72 -3.32 -10.83
C HIS A 39 -22.12 -3.04 -9.38
N TYR A 40 -21.16 -2.49 -8.64
CA TYR A 40 -21.29 -1.99 -7.28
C TYR A 40 -20.46 -0.72 -7.17
N ASP A 41 -20.96 0.25 -6.41
CA ASP A 41 -20.25 1.49 -6.14
C ASP A 41 -19.46 1.29 -4.84
N VAL A 42 -18.22 0.85 -4.92
CA VAL A 42 -17.41 0.52 -3.72
C VAL A 42 -16.45 1.66 -3.36
N LEU A 43 -16.06 1.75 -2.09
CA LEU A 43 -15.00 2.65 -1.69
C LEU A 43 -13.66 2.16 -2.25
N LEU A 44 -13.00 3.01 -3.02
CA LEU A 44 -11.65 2.80 -3.53
C LEU A 44 -10.73 3.91 -3.02
N SER A 45 -9.43 3.64 -3.04
CA SER A 45 -8.39 4.57 -2.62
C SER A 45 -7.36 4.73 -3.72
N TYR A 46 -6.98 5.98 -4.00
CA TYR A 46 -5.98 6.33 -5.00
C TYR A 46 -5.02 7.40 -4.46
N PRO A 47 -3.75 7.42 -4.89
CA PRO A 47 -2.83 8.49 -4.56
C PRO A 47 -3.24 9.80 -5.25
N ASN A 48 -3.02 10.94 -4.58
CA ASN A 48 -3.19 12.24 -5.21
C ASN A 48 -2.04 12.50 -6.20
N GLN A 49 -2.35 12.60 -7.50
CA GLN A 49 -1.36 12.81 -8.55
C GLN A 49 -0.66 14.18 -8.47
N SER A 50 -1.34 15.20 -7.95
CA SER A 50 -0.77 16.55 -7.77
C SER A 50 0.09 16.68 -6.51
N ALA A 51 -0.01 15.71 -5.60
CA ALA A 51 0.76 15.67 -4.35
C ALA A 51 1.26 14.24 -4.07
N PRO A 52 2.34 13.81 -4.78
CA PRO A 52 2.91 12.48 -4.63
C PRO A 52 3.28 12.16 -3.19
N ASN A 53 3.12 10.89 -2.81
CA ASN A 53 3.56 10.41 -1.51
C ASN A 53 5.07 10.14 -1.57
N TYR A 54 5.77 10.44 -0.48
CA TYR A 54 7.18 10.10 -0.30
C TYR A 54 7.51 10.04 1.19
N ILE A 55 8.70 9.53 1.51
CA ILE A 55 9.30 9.57 2.84
C ILE A 55 10.57 10.39 2.75
N SER A 56 10.81 11.23 3.75
CA SER A 56 12.03 12.01 3.87
C SER A 56 12.76 11.78 5.19
N ILE A 57 14.07 11.97 5.17
CA ILE A 57 14.88 12.15 6.38
C ILE A 57 15.17 13.65 6.49
N THR A 58 14.94 14.23 7.66
CA THR A 58 15.23 15.62 7.96
C THR A 58 16.41 15.74 8.92
N ASP A 59 17.25 16.75 8.75
CA ASP A 59 18.23 17.14 9.78
C ASP A 59 17.57 17.91 10.95
N ASP A 60 18.35 18.26 11.97
CA ASP A 60 17.90 19.02 13.14
C ASP A 60 17.36 20.42 12.78
N GLY A 61 17.73 20.95 11.60
CA GLY A 61 17.23 22.21 11.05
C GLY A 61 15.93 22.07 10.26
N GLY A 62 15.37 20.85 10.17
CA GLY A 62 14.16 20.54 9.40
C GLY A 62 14.38 20.47 7.89
N LYS A 63 15.63 20.47 7.42
CA LYS A 63 15.94 20.35 5.99
C LYS A 63 15.90 18.88 5.57
N GLU A 64 15.20 18.59 4.48
CA GLU A 64 15.22 17.25 3.86
C GLU A 64 16.61 16.94 3.31
N ILE A 65 17.23 15.87 3.82
CA ILE A 65 18.55 15.37 3.39
C ILE A 65 18.45 14.10 2.53
N PHE A 66 17.29 13.44 2.54
CA PHE A 66 16.96 12.30 1.69
C PHE A 66 15.47 12.30 1.42
N ASN A 67 15.08 11.98 0.17
CA ASN A 67 13.70 11.75 -0.25
C ASN A 67 13.62 10.41 -0.97
N SER A 68 12.62 9.59 -0.63
CA SER A 68 12.36 8.32 -1.31
C SER A 68 11.93 8.53 -2.75
N SER A 69 12.06 7.48 -3.57
CA SER A 69 11.60 7.49 -4.95
C SER A 69 10.09 7.77 -5.04
N LEU A 70 9.67 8.67 -5.93
CA LEU A 70 8.24 8.99 -6.14
C LEU A 70 7.53 7.95 -7.02
N PHE A 71 8.29 7.32 -7.92
CA PHE A 71 7.82 6.33 -8.89
C PHE A 71 8.91 5.28 -9.11
N GLU A 72 8.53 4.06 -9.47
CA GLU A 72 9.49 3.11 -10.03
C GLU A 72 9.93 3.52 -11.44
N PRO A 73 11.16 3.16 -11.86
CA PRO A 73 11.54 3.25 -13.24
C PRO A 73 10.59 2.40 -14.11
N PRO A 74 10.12 2.91 -15.26
CA PRO A 74 9.28 2.13 -16.15
C PRO A 74 10.06 0.90 -16.65
N PRO A 75 9.42 -0.28 -16.75
CA PRO A 75 10.03 -1.45 -17.36
C PRO A 75 10.44 -1.20 -18.82
N GLU A 76 11.38 -2.01 -19.32
CA GLU A 76 11.83 -1.94 -20.71
C GLU A 76 10.65 -2.16 -21.67
N GLY A 77 10.48 -1.25 -22.65
CA GLY A 77 9.34 -1.25 -23.58
C GLY A 77 8.08 -0.51 -23.08
N TYR A 78 8.06 -0.05 -21.83
CA TYR A 78 6.88 0.61 -21.23
C TYR A 78 7.09 2.11 -20.95
N ALA A 79 8.18 2.71 -21.46
CA ALA A 79 8.52 4.12 -21.20
C ALA A 79 7.42 5.12 -21.62
N ASN A 80 6.62 4.80 -22.65
CA ASN A 80 5.56 5.67 -23.17
C ASN A 80 4.17 5.35 -22.59
N ILE A 81 4.07 4.44 -21.62
CA ILE A 81 2.80 4.08 -20.98
C ILE A 81 2.48 5.09 -19.90
N SER A 82 1.34 5.76 -20.06
CA SER A 82 0.81 6.71 -19.08
C SER A 82 -0.20 6.05 -18.14
N GLY A 83 -0.49 6.71 -17.02
CA GLY A 83 -1.50 6.25 -16.07
C GLY A 83 -1.03 5.15 -15.10
N VAL A 84 0.27 4.84 -15.07
CA VAL A 84 0.85 3.99 -14.02
C VAL A 84 0.75 4.73 -12.69
N LEU A 85 0.00 4.16 -11.73
CA LEU A 85 -0.11 4.75 -10.39
C LEU A 85 1.25 4.65 -9.68
N PRO A 86 1.69 5.67 -8.92
CA PRO A 86 2.88 5.56 -8.08
C PRO A 86 2.73 4.48 -7.01
N PRO A 87 3.82 4.07 -6.34
CA PRO A 87 3.74 3.23 -5.15
C PRO A 87 2.84 3.85 -4.09
N TYR A 88 1.91 3.05 -3.56
CA TYR A 88 1.11 3.43 -2.40
C TYR A 88 0.50 2.17 -1.76
N ASN A 89 0.16 2.28 -0.48
CA ASN A 89 -0.68 1.31 0.19
C ASN A 89 -2.11 1.83 0.24
N ALA A 90 -3.03 1.18 -0.49
CA ALA A 90 -4.41 1.64 -0.58
C ALA A 90 -5.09 1.67 0.81
N PHE A 91 -5.90 2.69 1.03
CA PHE A 91 -6.62 3.03 2.27
C PHE A 91 -5.73 3.52 3.42
N SER A 92 -4.47 3.86 3.19
CA SER A 92 -3.65 4.56 4.19
C SER A 92 -4.32 5.87 4.61
N ALA A 93 -4.28 6.17 5.91
CA ALA A 93 -4.68 7.48 6.41
C ALA A 93 -3.82 8.59 5.76
N GLN A 94 -4.40 9.79 5.69
CA GLN A 94 -3.66 10.99 5.32
C GLN A 94 -2.86 11.51 6.52
N GLY A 95 -1.67 12.04 6.26
CA GLY A 95 -0.85 12.69 7.28
C GLY A 95 0.59 12.87 6.82
N GLU A 96 1.30 13.74 7.51
CA GLU A 96 2.73 14.03 7.32
C GLU A 96 3.43 13.92 8.69
N PRO A 97 3.42 12.73 9.33
CA PRO A 97 4.01 12.56 10.66
C PRO A 97 5.54 12.67 10.57
N GLN A 98 6.14 13.34 11.54
CA GLN A 98 7.59 13.38 11.76
C GLN A 98 7.88 12.79 13.15
N ALA A 99 8.75 11.78 13.19
CA ALA A 99 9.22 11.14 14.41
C ALA A 99 10.44 10.26 14.12
N ASP A 100 11.11 9.79 15.18
CA ASP A 100 12.20 8.82 15.06
C ASP A 100 11.72 7.50 14.45
N LEU A 101 12.64 6.85 13.75
CA LEU A 101 12.42 5.60 13.04
C LEU A 101 12.74 4.40 13.93
N VAL A 102 11.85 3.41 13.99
CA VAL A 102 12.10 2.13 14.69
C VAL A 102 11.90 0.96 13.74
N TYR A 103 12.91 0.11 13.61
CA TYR A 103 12.80 -1.13 12.85
C TYR A 103 12.08 -2.22 13.65
N VAL A 104 11.03 -2.80 13.06
CA VAL A 104 10.15 -3.77 13.75
C VAL A 104 10.09 -5.14 13.08
N ASN A 105 11.18 -5.54 12.40
CA ASN A 105 11.25 -6.83 11.72
C ASN A 105 10.06 -7.01 10.74
N TYR A 106 9.24 -8.05 10.90
CA TYR A 106 8.06 -8.28 10.06
C TYR A 106 6.79 -7.63 10.63
N GLY A 107 6.84 -6.87 11.72
CA GLY A 107 5.65 -6.26 12.35
C GLY A 107 4.64 -7.29 12.86
N ARG A 108 5.10 -8.49 13.22
CA ARG A 108 4.25 -9.52 13.83
C ARG A 108 4.05 -9.23 15.30
N THR A 109 3.03 -9.82 15.90
CA THR A 109 2.72 -9.63 17.32
C THR A 109 3.92 -9.98 18.21
N GLU A 110 4.64 -11.04 17.88
CA GLU A 110 5.88 -11.43 18.58
C GLU A 110 7.05 -10.45 18.39
N ASP A 111 7.10 -9.73 17.27
CA ASP A 111 8.14 -8.73 17.03
C ASP A 111 7.94 -7.54 17.97
N TYR A 112 6.70 -7.11 18.19
CA TYR A 112 6.37 -6.04 19.15
C TYR A 112 6.58 -6.47 20.61
N PHE A 113 6.19 -7.70 20.98
CA PHE A 113 6.47 -8.21 22.33
C PHE A 113 7.97 -8.26 22.61
N LYS A 114 8.77 -8.65 21.63
CA LYS A 114 10.24 -8.66 21.77
C LYS A 114 10.79 -7.25 21.96
N LEU A 115 10.37 -6.29 21.13
CA LEU A 115 10.80 -4.89 21.25
C LEU A 115 10.49 -4.31 22.63
N GLU A 116 9.25 -4.48 23.09
CA GLU A 116 8.81 -3.90 24.37
C GLU A 116 9.45 -4.61 25.57
N ARG A 117 9.40 -5.95 25.61
CA ARG A 117 9.72 -6.72 26.82
C ARG A 117 11.18 -7.13 26.93
N GLU A 118 11.85 -7.37 25.81
CA GLU A 118 13.25 -7.85 25.81
C GLU A 118 14.23 -6.72 25.48
N MET A 119 13.84 -5.76 24.64
CA MET A 119 14.73 -4.69 24.17
C MET A 119 14.45 -3.33 24.83
N GLY A 120 13.32 -3.17 25.54
CA GLY A 120 12.94 -1.91 26.19
C GLY A 120 12.63 -0.77 25.20
N ILE A 121 12.29 -1.09 23.95
CA ILE A 121 12.02 -0.11 22.89
C ILE A 121 10.53 0.25 22.88
N ASN A 122 10.23 1.53 23.05
CA ASN A 122 8.86 2.05 22.98
C ASN A 122 8.53 2.55 21.56
N CYS A 123 7.51 1.96 20.94
CA CYS A 123 7.02 2.33 19.61
C CYS A 123 6.04 3.52 19.62
N THR A 124 5.55 3.92 20.80
CA THR A 124 4.57 4.99 20.94
C THR A 124 5.12 6.31 20.40
N GLY A 125 4.39 6.93 19.48
CA GLY A 125 4.77 8.20 18.89
C GLY A 125 5.85 8.11 17.81
N LYS A 126 6.34 6.90 17.46
CA LYS A 126 7.41 6.67 16.48
C LYS A 126 6.88 6.35 15.08
N ILE A 127 7.72 6.52 14.07
CA ILE A 127 7.48 5.95 12.73
C ILE A 127 8.15 4.58 12.71
N LEU A 128 7.40 3.55 12.31
CA LEU A 128 7.93 2.20 12.26
C LEU A 128 8.36 1.84 10.84
N ILE A 129 9.39 1.02 10.69
CA ILE A 129 9.75 0.40 9.41
C ILE A 129 9.73 -1.12 9.55
N ALA A 130 8.94 -1.78 8.71
CA ALA A 130 8.76 -3.23 8.71
C ALA A 130 8.97 -3.80 7.31
N ARG A 131 9.58 -4.98 7.23
CA ARG A 131 9.65 -5.74 5.98
C ARG A 131 8.34 -6.47 5.70
N TYR A 132 7.98 -6.56 4.42
CA TYR A 132 6.91 -7.43 3.95
C TYR A 132 7.23 -8.91 4.20
N GLY A 133 6.20 -9.76 4.12
CA GLY A 133 6.32 -11.21 4.35
C GLY A 133 5.74 -11.68 5.70
N LYS A 134 5.67 -13.01 5.87
CA LYS A 134 5.15 -13.75 7.04
C LYS A 134 3.67 -13.57 7.37
N ILE A 135 3.19 -12.34 7.51
CA ILE A 135 1.78 -12.01 7.78
C ILE A 135 1.24 -11.02 6.75
N PHE A 136 -0.08 -10.98 6.62
CA PHE A 136 -0.75 -10.01 5.76
C PHE A 136 -0.44 -8.57 6.20
N ARG A 137 -0.24 -7.67 5.23
CA ARG A 137 0.20 -6.29 5.49
C ARG A 137 -0.78 -5.47 6.34
N GLY A 138 -2.10 -5.71 6.21
CA GLY A 138 -3.09 -5.07 7.08
C GLY A 138 -2.92 -5.46 8.56
N ASN A 139 -2.46 -6.67 8.86
CA ASN A 139 -2.12 -7.06 10.24
C ASN A 139 -0.87 -6.35 10.76
N LYS A 140 0.14 -6.10 9.91
CA LYS A 140 1.32 -5.29 10.28
C LYS A 140 0.90 -3.89 10.70
N VAL A 141 0.03 -3.26 9.90
CA VAL A 141 -0.51 -1.93 10.18
C VAL A 141 -1.37 -1.94 11.46
N LYS A 142 -2.25 -2.93 11.63
CA LYS A 142 -3.02 -3.10 12.87
C LYS A 142 -2.10 -3.18 14.11
N ASN A 143 -1.05 -4.00 14.05
CA ASN A 143 -0.13 -4.17 15.14
C ASN A 143 0.66 -2.88 15.43
N ALA A 144 1.08 -2.15 14.39
CA ALA A 144 1.71 -0.84 14.53
C ALA A 144 0.80 0.18 15.24
N MET A 145 -0.47 0.22 14.87
CA MET A 145 -1.48 1.07 15.54
C MET A 145 -1.64 0.69 17.01
N LEU A 146 -1.73 -0.60 17.33
CA LEU A 146 -1.81 -1.08 18.72
C LEU A 146 -0.55 -0.76 19.53
N ALA A 147 0.62 -0.71 18.88
CA ALA A 147 1.88 -0.31 19.48
C ALA A 147 2.06 1.23 19.59
N GLY A 148 1.04 2.01 19.23
CA GLY A 148 1.05 3.47 19.36
C GLY A 148 1.87 4.21 18.29
N ALA A 149 2.18 3.57 17.16
CA ALA A 149 2.92 4.20 16.07
C ALA A 149 2.19 5.42 15.47
N LYS A 150 2.94 6.41 14.97
CA LYS A 150 2.39 7.52 14.18
C LYS A 150 2.30 7.23 12.69
N GLY A 151 3.02 6.22 12.22
CA GLY A 151 3.05 5.81 10.82
C GLY A 151 3.88 4.54 10.65
N ILE A 152 3.72 3.88 9.51
CA ILE A 152 4.49 2.67 9.20
C ILE A 152 4.95 2.65 7.74
N ILE A 153 6.23 2.35 7.56
CA ILE A 153 6.91 2.19 6.28
C ILE A 153 7.03 0.69 6.01
N LEU A 154 6.66 0.26 4.82
CA LEU A 154 6.75 -1.13 4.40
C LEU A 154 7.74 -1.29 3.25
N TYR A 155 8.64 -2.26 3.31
CA TYR A 155 9.59 -2.50 2.22
C TYR A 155 9.76 -4.00 1.92
N SER A 156 10.21 -4.32 0.71
CA SER A 156 10.43 -5.71 0.27
C SER A 156 11.91 -6.08 0.43
N ASP A 157 12.26 -6.66 1.57
CA ASP A 157 13.64 -7.06 1.90
C ASP A 157 14.15 -8.11 0.89
N PRO A 158 15.34 -7.93 0.26
CA PRO A 158 15.92 -8.91 -0.65
C PRO A 158 16.09 -10.30 -0.03
N ALA A 159 16.22 -10.41 1.30
CA ALA A 159 16.26 -11.70 1.98
C ALA A 159 14.99 -12.55 1.79
N ASP A 160 13.84 -11.91 1.56
CA ASP A 160 12.55 -12.57 1.33
C ASP A 160 12.09 -12.52 -0.13
N TYR A 161 12.57 -11.54 -0.90
CA TYR A 161 12.04 -11.21 -2.23
C TYR A 161 13.04 -11.37 -3.39
N CYS A 162 14.25 -11.84 -3.12
CA CYS A 162 15.24 -12.14 -4.15
C CYS A 162 15.76 -13.58 -4.02
N ALA A 163 15.56 -14.39 -5.05
CA ALA A 163 16.11 -15.73 -5.16
C ALA A 163 17.65 -15.70 -5.30
N PRO A 164 18.39 -16.55 -4.58
CA PRO A 164 19.85 -16.60 -4.68
C PRO A 164 20.33 -16.89 -6.11
N GLY A 165 21.33 -16.15 -6.59
CA GLY A 165 21.95 -16.35 -7.90
C GLY A 165 21.12 -15.87 -9.11
N VAL A 166 19.96 -15.24 -8.89
CA VAL A 166 19.10 -14.73 -9.96
C VAL A 166 19.28 -13.23 -10.13
N LYS A 167 19.39 -12.77 -11.37
CA LYS A 167 19.49 -11.34 -11.69
C LYS A 167 18.15 -10.62 -11.47
N PRO A 168 18.16 -9.35 -11.05
CA PRO A 168 16.96 -8.53 -11.02
C PRO A 168 16.44 -8.26 -12.44
N TYR A 169 15.14 -7.97 -12.56
CA TYR A 169 14.58 -7.43 -13.80
C TYR A 169 15.34 -6.16 -14.25
N PRO A 170 15.63 -5.98 -15.56
CA PRO A 170 15.14 -6.76 -16.71
C PRO A 170 15.93 -8.03 -17.04
N ASP A 171 17.15 -8.18 -16.52
CA ASP A 171 18.05 -9.29 -16.88
C ASP A 171 17.69 -10.63 -16.21
N GLY A 172 16.70 -10.63 -15.33
CA GLY A 172 16.15 -11.81 -14.67
C GLY A 172 14.81 -11.50 -14.02
N TRP A 173 14.37 -12.37 -13.11
CA TRP A 173 13.03 -12.30 -12.52
C TRP A 173 13.04 -11.90 -11.04
N ASN A 174 14.20 -11.58 -10.46
CA ASN A 174 14.25 -11.01 -9.12
C ASN A 174 13.70 -9.59 -9.09
N LEU A 175 13.25 -9.18 -7.90
CA LEU A 175 12.79 -7.83 -7.65
C LEU A 175 13.90 -6.81 -7.99
N PRO A 176 13.64 -5.81 -8.85
CA PRO A 176 14.60 -4.75 -9.13
C PRO A 176 14.77 -3.81 -7.94
N ARG A 177 15.92 -3.12 -7.91
CA ARG A 177 16.36 -2.24 -6.82
C ARG A 177 15.36 -1.17 -6.40
N LEU A 178 14.67 -0.59 -7.37
CA LEU A 178 13.67 0.44 -7.17
C LEU A 178 12.23 -0.10 -7.22
N GLY A 179 12.05 -1.43 -7.31
CA GLY A 179 10.74 -2.05 -7.37
C GLY A 179 9.99 -1.94 -6.04
N VAL A 180 8.71 -1.53 -6.08
CA VAL A 180 7.89 -1.35 -4.88
C VAL A 180 6.61 -2.19 -4.93
N GLN A 181 6.37 -2.93 -3.86
CA GLN A 181 5.16 -3.72 -3.71
C GLN A 181 3.98 -2.83 -3.26
N ARG A 182 3.02 -2.62 -4.17
CA ARG A 182 1.71 -2.02 -3.86
C ARG A 182 0.81 -3.02 -3.11
N GLY A 183 -0.26 -2.52 -2.48
CA GLY A 183 -1.29 -3.36 -1.91
C GLY A 183 -2.15 -2.64 -0.87
N ASN A 184 -3.39 -3.09 -0.68
CA ASN A 184 -4.27 -2.52 0.35
C ASN A 184 -3.82 -2.92 1.75
N VAL A 185 -4.12 -2.06 2.72
CA VAL A 185 -3.83 -2.26 4.15
C VAL A 185 -5.09 -2.34 5.01
N LEU A 186 -6.25 -2.57 4.39
CA LEU A 186 -7.51 -2.76 5.11
C LEU A 186 -7.46 -4.02 5.98
N ASN A 187 -8.21 -4.00 7.09
CA ASN A 187 -8.42 -5.17 7.93
C ASN A 187 -9.90 -5.52 8.05
N LEU A 188 -10.46 -6.10 6.98
CA LEU A 188 -11.90 -6.27 6.81
C LEU A 188 -12.50 -7.48 7.55
N ASN A 189 -11.71 -8.51 7.85
CA ASN A 189 -12.20 -9.77 8.43
C ASN A 189 -13.46 -10.33 7.75
N GLY A 190 -13.53 -10.20 6.41
CA GLY A 190 -14.64 -10.69 5.59
C GLY A 190 -15.78 -9.70 5.33
N ALA A 191 -15.68 -8.43 5.75
CA ALA A 191 -16.76 -7.46 5.65
C ALA A 191 -17.20 -7.06 4.22
N GLY A 192 -16.30 -7.18 3.22
CA GLY A 192 -16.57 -6.67 1.86
C GLY A 192 -16.18 -5.20 1.71
N ASP A 193 -17.06 -4.38 1.14
CA ASP A 193 -16.87 -2.92 1.06
C ASP A 193 -16.81 -2.31 2.48
N PRO A 194 -15.80 -1.49 2.83
CA PRO A 194 -15.68 -0.90 4.16
C PRO A 194 -16.92 -0.12 4.62
N LEU A 195 -17.71 0.41 3.68
CA LEU A 195 -18.85 1.29 3.98
C LEU A 195 -20.20 0.56 4.00
N THR A 196 -20.29 -0.66 3.46
CA THR A 196 -21.53 -1.44 3.41
C THR A 196 -21.35 -2.87 3.95
N PRO A 197 -20.83 -3.06 5.17
CA PRO A 197 -20.58 -4.39 5.72
C PRO A 197 -21.86 -5.22 5.79
N GLY A 198 -21.85 -6.39 5.14
CA GLY A 198 -22.99 -7.32 5.09
C GLY A 198 -24.06 -7.01 4.04
N TYR A 199 -23.93 -5.92 3.28
CA TYR A 199 -24.91 -5.50 2.27
C TYR A 199 -24.25 -5.19 0.91
N PRO A 200 -24.95 -5.38 -0.21
CA PRO A 200 -24.42 -5.02 -1.53
C PRO A 200 -24.33 -3.50 -1.68
N ALA A 201 -23.18 -2.98 -2.10
CA ALA A 201 -22.94 -1.55 -2.33
C ALA A 201 -23.66 -1.03 -3.59
N LYS A 202 -24.99 -1.02 -3.57
CA LYS A 202 -25.86 -0.41 -4.58
C LYS A 202 -26.02 1.09 -4.33
N ASP A 203 -26.52 1.79 -5.33
CA ASP A 203 -26.78 3.22 -5.33
C ASP A 203 -27.73 3.66 -4.19
N TYR A 204 -28.74 2.85 -3.88
CA TYR A 204 -29.69 3.09 -2.80
C TYR A 204 -29.21 2.62 -1.41
N MET A 205 -28.03 2.01 -1.31
CA MET A 205 -27.57 1.41 -0.06
C MET A 205 -27.05 2.48 0.90
N PHE A 206 -27.41 2.35 2.18
CA PHE A 206 -26.81 3.16 3.25
C PHE A 206 -25.30 2.89 3.32
N ARG A 207 -24.51 3.94 3.53
CA ARG A 207 -23.06 3.87 3.67
C ARG A 207 -22.65 4.45 5.01
N LEU A 208 -21.71 3.77 5.67
CA LEU A 208 -20.99 4.35 6.79
C LEU A 208 -20.23 5.60 6.33
N GLU A 209 -20.03 6.55 7.25
CA GLU A 209 -19.07 7.63 7.06
C GLU A 209 -17.67 7.03 6.87
N VAL A 210 -16.83 7.66 6.04
CA VAL A 210 -15.54 7.04 5.69
C VAL A 210 -14.63 6.84 6.90
N ASN A 211 -14.67 7.76 7.86
CA ASN A 211 -13.90 7.65 9.11
C ASN A 211 -14.35 6.46 9.99
N ASP A 212 -15.58 5.99 9.81
CA ASP A 212 -16.16 4.84 10.53
C ASP A 212 -16.11 3.55 9.69
N GLY A 213 -15.52 3.61 8.50
CA GLY A 213 -15.42 2.47 7.58
C GLY A 213 -14.63 1.30 8.18
N VAL A 214 -15.13 0.09 7.94
CA VAL A 214 -14.59 -1.12 8.57
C VAL A 214 -13.14 -1.36 8.18
N GLY A 215 -12.25 -1.42 9.18
CA GLY A 215 -10.87 -1.84 9.00
C GLY A 215 -9.98 -0.82 8.27
N ILE A 216 -10.41 0.44 8.16
CA ILE A 216 -9.59 1.55 7.64
C ILE A 216 -8.54 1.93 8.69
N PRO A 217 -7.24 1.98 8.34
CA PRO A 217 -6.19 2.36 9.28
C PRO A 217 -6.24 3.86 9.61
N THR A 218 -5.84 4.22 10.82
CA THR A 218 -5.83 5.62 11.29
C THR A 218 -4.44 6.28 11.25
N ILE A 219 -3.42 5.54 10.80
CA ILE A 219 -2.05 6.03 10.66
C ILE A 219 -1.61 5.97 9.19
N PRO A 220 -0.74 6.88 8.72
CA PRO A 220 -0.17 6.80 7.39
C PRO A 220 0.69 5.55 7.18
N VAL A 221 0.58 4.97 5.99
CA VAL A 221 1.28 3.77 5.53
C VAL A 221 1.82 4.00 4.13
N HIS A 222 3.11 3.78 3.93
CA HIS A 222 3.73 3.95 2.62
C HIS A 222 4.73 2.83 2.29
N PRO A 223 4.65 2.23 1.08
CA PRO A 223 5.62 1.24 0.67
C PRO A 223 6.81 1.90 -0.01
N ILE A 224 8.01 1.36 0.21
CA ILE A 224 9.25 1.84 -0.43
C ILE A 224 10.04 0.69 -1.06
N SER A 225 10.99 1.07 -1.91
CA SER A 225 11.94 0.15 -2.50
C SER A 225 12.94 -0.32 -1.45
N TYR A 226 13.60 -1.47 -1.67
CA TYR A 226 14.68 -1.88 -0.77
C TYR A 226 15.92 -0.99 -0.89
N HIS A 227 16.07 -0.24 -1.99
CA HIS A 227 17.09 0.80 -2.08
C HIS A 227 16.87 1.93 -1.09
N ASP A 228 15.64 2.46 -1.05
CA ASP A 228 15.29 3.54 -0.14
C ASP A 228 15.32 3.04 1.31
N ALA A 229 14.87 1.80 1.54
CA ALA A 229 14.93 1.18 2.86
C ALA A 229 16.36 1.01 3.37
N GLU A 230 17.32 0.66 2.51
CA GLU A 230 18.74 0.60 2.87
C GLU A 230 19.25 1.94 3.40
N VAL A 231 18.85 3.05 2.76
CA VAL A 231 19.22 4.40 3.22
C VAL A 231 18.60 4.68 4.58
N LEU A 232 17.29 4.49 4.73
CA LEU A 232 16.59 4.71 6.01
C LEU A 232 17.17 3.87 7.15
N LEU A 233 17.44 2.59 6.91
CA LEU A 233 17.95 1.67 7.92
C LEU A 233 19.41 1.93 8.28
N ARG A 234 20.20 2.54 7.39
CA ARG A 234 21.58 2.97 7.70
C ARG A 234 21.62 4.11 8.72
N TYR A 235 20.58 4.95 8.72
CA TYR A 235 20.44 6.05 9.68
C TYR A 235 19.57 5.68 10.89
N ALA A 236 19.03 4.46 10.95
CA ALA A 236 18.34 3.94 12.13
C ALA A 236 19.38 3.50 13.17
N GLY A 237 19.81 4.44 14.01
CA GLY A 237 20.75 4.25 15.12
C GLY A 237 20.17 4.78 16.42
#